data_AF-A0A397NK24-F1
#
_entry.id   AF-A0A397NK24-F1
#
_cell.length_a   1.000
_cell.length_b   1.000
_cell.length_c   1.000
_cell.angle_alpha   90.00
_cell.angle_beta   90.00
_cell.angle_gamma   90.00
#
_symmetry.space_group_name_H-M   'P 1'
#
loop_
_entity.id
_entity.type
_entity.pdbx_description
1 polymer ?
#
loop_
_entity_poly.entity_id
_entity_poly.type
_entity_poly.pdbx_seq_one_letter_code
_entity_poly.pdbx_strand_id
1 'polypeptide(L)' 'MPKRTDISSILVIGAGPIVIGQACAFDYSGTQAIKAAKG' A
#
# COMPACT_ATOMS: atom_id res chain seq x y z
N MET A 1 -14.60 -9.91 7.00
CA MET A 1 -15.47 -8.93 6.29
C MET A 1 -15.37 -9.20 4.80
N PRO A 2 -16.48 -9.13 4.04
CA PRO A 2 -16.46 -9.25 2.59
C PRO A 2 -15.80 -8.03 1.92
N LYS A 3 -15.34 -8.20 0.67
CA LYS A 3 -14.82 -7.11 -0.17
C LYS A 3 -15.90 -6.04 -0.37
N ARG A 4 -15.53 -4.77 -0.22
CA ARG A 4 -16.42 -3.63 -0.51
C ARG A 4 -16.59 -3.48 -2.03
N THR A 5 -17.83 -3.34 -2.49
CA THR A 5 -18.19 -3.22 -3.90
C THR A 5 -18.40 -1.77 -4.35
N ASP A 6 -18.44 -0.83 -3.41
CA ASP A 6 -18.66 0.60 -3.64
C ASP A 6 -17.35 1.38 -3.85
N ILE A 7 -16.18 0.75 -3.63
CA ILE A 7 -14.87 1.34 -3.91
C ILE A 7 -14.39 0.85 -5.29
N SER A 8 -14.22 1.77 -6.24
CA SER A 8 -13.71 1.50 -7.58
C SER A 8 -12.23 1.85 -7.77
N SER A 9 -11.68 2.70 -6.91
CA SER A 9 -10.27 3.14 -6.97
C SER A 9 -9.71 3.36 -5.59
N ILE A 10 -8.44 3.03 -5.40
CA ILE A 10 -7.71 3.20 -4.13
C ILE A 10 -6.44 3.99 -4.43
N LEU A 11 -6.22 5.09 -3.70
CA LEU A 11 -4.97 5.84 -3.69
C LEU A 11 -4.07 5.28 -2.58
N VAL A 12 -2.90 4.76 -2.94
CA VAL A 12 -1.86 4.32 -2.00
C VAL A 12 -0.80 5.40 -1.93
N ILE A 13 -0.63 6.02 -0.76
CA ILE A 13 0.39 7.06 -0.52
C ILE A 13 1.67 6.39 -0.03
N GLY A 14 2.79 6.69 -0.69
CA GLY A 14 4.11 6.17 -0.31
C GLY A 14 4.64 6.81 0.98
N ALA A 15 5.66 6.19 1.59
CA ALA A 15 6.26 6.68 2.83
C ALA A 15 7.15 7.93 2.65
N GLY A 16 7.53 8.28 1.42
CA GLY A 16 8.48 9.35 1.15
C GLY A 16 9.94 8.84 1.15
N PRO A 17 10.94 9.72 1.33
CA PRO A 17 12.35 9.34 1.26
C PRO A 17 12.76 8.41 2.41
N ILE A 18 13.83 7.63 2.17
CA ILE A 18 14.44 6.77 3.20
C ILE A 18 15.10 7.63 4.27
N VAL A 19 14.74 7.38 5.53
CA VAL A 19 15.33 8.01 6.71
C VAL A 19 15.54 6.98 7.83
N ILE A 20 16.36 7.29 8.84
CA ILE A 20 16.52 6.41 10.00
C ILE A 20 15.15 6.20 10.67
N GLY A 21 14.75 4.94 10.84
CA GLY A 21 13.43 4.57 11.36
C GLY A 21 12.34 4.44 10.28
N GLN A 22 12.59 4.84 9.04
CA GLN A 22 11.66 4.68 7.91
C GLN A 22 12.41 4.35 6.61
N ALA A 23 12.64 3.06 6.39
CA ALA A 23 13.42 2.54 5.26
C ALA A 23 12.59 1.64 4.33
N CYS A 24 13.24 0.71 3.64
CA CYS A 24 12.65 -0.11 2.58
C CYS A 24 11.51 -1.04 3.04
N ALA A 25 11.26 -1.18 4.34
CA ALA A 25 10.10 -1.92 4.86
C ALA A 25 8.77 -1.40 4.28
N PHE A 26 8.69 -0.09 4.02
CA PHE A 26 7.51 0.54 3.43
C PHE A 26 7.39 0.30 1.93
N ASP A 27 8.50 0.05 1.24
CA ASP A 27 8.51 -0.31 -0.17
C ASP A 27 7.99 -1.75 -0.37
N TYR A 28 8.47 -2.67 0.47
CA TYR A 28 7.94 -4.04 0.54
C TYR A 28 6.45 -4.07 0.95
N SER A 29 6.06 -3.24 1.92
CA SER A 29 4.66 -3.17 2.36
C SER A 29 3.75 -2.54 1.30
N GLY A 30 4.20 -1.47 0.64
CA GLY A 30 3.45 -0.78 -0.41
C GLY A 30 3.23 -1.65 -1.65
N THR A 31 4.26 -2.37 -2.09
CA THR A 31 4.14 -3.33 -3.20
C THR A 31 3.17 -4.47 -2.88
N GLN A 32 3.22 -5.01 -1.67
CA GLN A 32 2.24 -6.00 -1.21
C GLN A 32 0.82 -5.45 -1.14
N ALA A 33 0.63 -4.22 -0.65
CA ALA A 33 -0.67 -3.57 -0.62
C ALA A 33 -1.27 -3.43 -2.02
N ILE A 34 -0.47 -3.02 -3.01
CA ILE A 34 -0.89 -2.94 -4.41
C ILE A 34 -1.26 -4.32 -4.95
N LYS A 35 -0.47 -5.35 -4.64
CA LYS A 35 -0.76 -6.73 -5.06
C LYS A 35 -2.07 -7.25 -4.45
N ALA A 36 -2.30 -6.98 -3.16
CA ALA A 36 -3.52 -7.37 -2.46
C ALA A 36 -4.76 -6.61 -2.98
N ALA A 37 -4.62 -5.32 -3.30
CA ALA A 37 -5.72 -4.50 -3.81
C ALA A 37 -6.12 -4.83 -5.26
N LYS A 38 -5.23 -5.44 -6.06
CA LYS A 38 -5.52 -5.90 -7.41
C LYS A 38 -6.27 -7.24 -7.47
N GLY A 39 -6.30 -8.01 -6.38
CA GLY A 39 -7.10 -9.24 -6.23
C GLY A 39 -8.54 -8.95 -5.82
#